data_AF-A0A7W7ZI46-F1
#
_entry.id   AF-A0A7W7ZI46-F1
#
_cell.length_a   1.000
_cell.length_b   1.000
_cell.length_c   1.000
_cell.angle_alpha   90.00
_cell.angle_beta   90.00
_cell.angle_gamma   90.00
#
_symmetry.space_group_name_H-M   'P 1'
#
loop_
_entity.id
_entity.type
_entity.pdbx_description
1 polymer ?
#
loop_
_entity_poly.entity_id
_entity_poly.type
_entity_poly.pdbx_seq_one_letter_code
_entity_poly.pdbx_strand_id
1 'polypeptide(L)'
;MLDRLHTVSSSLKTIDDLLVLSLSDLTPDLVTRPTRNGEGPSILWQIEHMMTIRHKVLQVLRPSTPAQQENSNTPVDLAHLIGDWTILAANMQQALETCTPAVLESPQKGVPHGEPNIFGYINFFLGWHEVYHFGAIGVTRKLFGLAEVADLVRAQHKLQSQMPTALIASNAN
;
A
#
# COMPACT_ATOMS: atom_id res chain seq x y z
N MET A 1 7.76 12.54 18.68
CA MET A 1 8.20 11.96 17.38
C MET A 1 7.58 10.59 17.15
N LEU A 2 7.61 9.68 18.14
CA LEU A 2 6.92 8.40 18.04
C LEU A 2 5.42 8.54 17.76
N ASP A 3 4.73 9.51 18.36
CA ASP A 3 3.31 9.77 18.04
C ASP A 3 3.06 10.13 16.57
N ARG A 4 4.00 10.84 15.95
CA ARG A 4 3.94 11.18 14.53
C ARG A 4 4.18 9.94 13.67
N LEU A 5 5.12 9.08 14.07
CA LEU A 5 5.34 7.79 13.41
C LEU A 5 4.11 6.89 13.50
N HIS A 6 3.45 6.83 14.67
CA HIS A 6 2.20 6.09 14.84
C HIS A 6 1.09 6.62 13.93
N THR A 7 1.01 7.93 13.72
CA THR A 7 0.04 8.54 12.80
C THR A 7 0.29 8.07 11.35
N VAL A 8 1.55 8.10 10.91
CA VAL A 8 1.95 7.61 9.58
C VAL A 8 1.66 6.11 9.45
N SER A 9 2.07 5.30 10.43
CA SER A 9 1.82 3.85 10.48
C SER A 9 0.32 3.51 10.44
N SER A 10 -0.53 4.22 11.17
CA SER A 10 -1.98 4.01 11.15
C SER A 10 -2.60 4.34 9.78
N SER A 11 -2.09 5.38 9.14
CA SER A 11 -2.51 5.77 7.79
C SER A 11 -2.12 4.70 6.77
N LEU A 12 -0.91 4.14 6.89
CA LEU A 12 -0.44 3.06 6.02
C LEU A 12 -1.26 1.79 6.18
N LYS A 13 -1.55 1.38 7.42
CA LYS A 13 -2.42 0.23 7.67
C LYS A 13 -3.78 0.40 6.98
N THR A 14 -4.32 1.62 7.01
CA THR A 14 -5.57 1.92 6.30
C THR A 14 -5.40 1.76 4.79
N ILE A 15 -4.30 2.26 4.21
CA ILE A 15 -4.00 2.07 2.78
C ILE A 15 -3.85 0.58 2.45
N ASP A 16 -3.20 -0.21 3.30
CA ASP A 16 -3.01 -1.65 3.10
C ASP A 16 -4.34 -2.38 2.99
N ASP A 17 -5.22 -2.17 3.97
CA ASP A 17 -6.53 -2.81 4.01
C ASP A 17 -7.39 -2.38 2.82
N LEU A 18 -7.37 -1.07 2.49
CA LEU A 18 -8.13 -0.51 1.38
C LEU A 18 -7.58 -0.93 0.01
N LEU A 19 -6.27 -1.11 -0.12
CA LEU A 19 -5.67 -1.59 -1.35
C LEU A 19 -6.12 -3.02 -1.64
N VAL A 20 -6.00 -3.93 -0.67
CA VAL A 20 -6.45 -5.32 -0.83
C VAL A 20 -7.93 -5.36 -1.23
N LEU A 21 -8.77 -4.57 -0.57
CA LEU A 21 -10.18 -4.45 -0.94
C LEU A 21 -10.37 -3.93 -2.37
N SER A 22 -9.60 -2.93 -2.78
CA SER A 22 -9.64 -2.35 -4.13
C SER A 22 -9.15 -3.29 -5.24
N LEU A 23 -8.59 -4.45 -4.91
CA LEU A 23 -8.19 -5.47 -5.89
C LEU A 23 -9.21 -6.60 -6.02
N SER A 24 -10.16 -6.69 -5.09
CA SER A 24 -11.09 -7.83 -4.95
C SER A 24 -12.02 -8.07 -6.16
N ASP A 25 -12.29 -7.02 -6.94
CA ASP A 25 -13.17 -7.03 -8.10
C ASP A 25 -12.44 -6.74 -9.42
N LEU A 26 -11.09 -6.68 -9.40
CA LEU A 26 -10.29 -6.48 -10.60
C LEU A 26 -10.04 -7.79 -11.34
N THR A 27 -9.95 -7.68 -12.67
CA THR A 27 -9.45 -8.75 -13.54
C THR A 27 -7.99 -8.50 -13.92
N PRO A 28 -7.24 -9.51 -14.37
CA PRO A 28 -5.87 -9.33 -14.86
C PRO A 28 -5.76 -8.31 -16.02
N ASP A 29 -6.78 -8.24 -16.87
CA ASP A 29 -6.84 -7.22 -17.93
C ASP A 29 -7.01 -5.82 -17.35
N LEU A 30 -7.96 -5.61 -16.42
CA LEU A 30 -8.18 -4.29 -15.83
C LEU A 30 -7.00 -3.78 -15.01
N VAL A 31 -6.31 -4.66 -14.28
CA VAL A 31 -5.16 -4.25 -13.45
C VAL A 31 -3.95 -3.87 -14.30
N THR A 32 -3.75 -4.53 -15.45
CA THR A 32 -2.64 -4.27 -16.38
C THR A 32 -2.94 -3.15 -17.36
N ARG A 33 -4.21 -2.86 -17.62
CA ARG A 33 -4.65 -1.87 -18.60
C ARG A 33 -4.07 -0.48 -18.27
N PRO A 34 -3.28 0.11 -19.18
CA PRO A 34 -2.79 1.47 -19.03
C PRO A 34 -3.95 2.48 -19.03
N THR A 35 -3.77 3.59 -18.34
CA THR A 35 -4.66 4.74 -18.47
C THR A 35 -4.41 5.49 -19.78
N ARG A 36 -5.28 6.46 -20.14
CA ARG A 36 -5.09 7.39 -21.27
C ARG A 36 -4.77 6.70 -22.61
N ASN A 37 -5.62 5.78 -23.05
CA ASN A 37 -5.50 5.09 -24.35
C ASN A 37 -4.19 4.31 -24.55
N GLY A 38 -3.56 3.81 -23.48
CA GLY A 38 -2.37 2.96 -23.60
C GLY A 38 -1.07 3.61 -23.10
N GLU A 39 -1.07 4.90 -22.77
CA GLU A 39 0.18 5.66 -22.50
C GLU A 39 0.41 6.02 -21.02
N GLY A 40 -0.61 5.86 -20.16
CA GLY A 40 -0.51 6.20 -18.74
C GLY A 40 -0.23 5.00 -17.83
N PRO A 41 0.06 5.23 -16.54
CA PRO A 41 0.25 4.15 -15.59
C PRO A 41 -1.02 3.30 -15.46
N SER A 42 -0.85 1.99 -15.34
CA SER A 42 -1.90 1.02 -14.99
C SER A 42 -2.03 0.89 -13.47
N ILE A 43 -3.08 0.23 -12.98
CA ILE A 43 -3.22 -0.05 -11.54
C ILE A 43 -2.04 -0.92 -11.06
N LEU A 44 -1.63 -1.92 -11.83
CA LEU A 44 -0.46 -2.74 -11.53
C LEU A 44 0.78 -1.88 -11.34
N TRP A 45 1.05 -0.98 -12.29
CA TRP A 45 2.22 -0.10 -12.21
C TRP A 45 2.21 0.73 -10.92
N GLN A 46 1.05 1.28 -10.52
CA GLN A 46 0.95 2.04 -9.28
C GLN A 46 1.32 1.20 -8.05
N ILE A 47 0.85 -0.05 -8.01
CA ILE A 47 1.09 -0.97 -6.89
C ILE A 47 2.56 -1.36 -6.84
N GLU A 48 3.13 -1.84 -7.95
CA GLU A 48 4.53 -2.22 -8.02
C GLU A 48 5.44 -1.04 -7.68
N HIS A 49 5.10 0.16 -8.16
CA HIS A 49 5.83 1.38 -7.82
C HIS A 49 5.81 1.67 -6.31
N MET A 50 4.63 1.59 -5.68
CA MET A 50 4.51 1.72 -4.22
C MET A 50 5.30 0.64 -3.48
N MET A 51 5.27 -0.62 -3.95
CA MET A 51 6.06 -1.70 -3.37
C MET A 51 7.56 -1.40 -3.44
N THR A 52 8.06 -0.97 -4.60
CA THR A 52 9.47 -0.58 -4.76
C THR A 52 9.85 0.55 -3.80
N ILE A 53 8.99 1.55 -3.61
CA ILE A 53 9.24 2.62 -2.64
C ILE A 53 9.25 2.08 -1.20
N ARG A 54 8.32 1.20 -0.83
CA ARG A 54 8.32 0.54 0.48
C ARG A 54 9.59 -0.28 0.71
N HIS A 55 10.11 -0.97 -0.29
CA HIS A 55 11.41 -1.65 -0.18
C HIS A 55 12.56 -0.67 0.07
N LYS A 56 12.59 0.48 -0.61
CA LYS A 56 13.60 1.52 -0.36
C LYS A 56 13.51 2.07 1.07
N VAL A 57 12.31 2.31 1.57
CA VAL A 57 12.11 2.74 2.96
C VAL A 57 12.53 1.64 3.95
N LEU A 58 12.20 0.38 3.67
CA LEU A 58 12.64 -0.76 4.47
C LEU A 58 14.17 -0.86 4.51
N GLN A 59 14.88 -0.62 3.41
CA GLN A 59 16.34 -0.64 3.39
C GLN A 59 16.96 0.43 4.28
N VAL A 60 16.32 1.59 4.39
CA VAL A 60 16.76 2.64 5.32
C VAL A 60 16.54 2.21 6.77
N LEU A 61 15.43 1.54 7.07
CA LEU A 61 15.10 1.06 8.41
C LEU A 61 15.84 -0.24 8.80
N ARG A 62 16.16 -1.07 7.81
CA ARG A 62 16.72 -2.43 7.90
C ARG A 62 17.67 -2.65 6.71
N PRO A 63 18.96 -2.28 6.82
CA PRO A 63 19.91 -2.33 5.71
C PRO A 63 20.12 -3.73 5.09
N SER A 64 19.74 -4.81 5.76
CA SER A 64 19.78 -6.17 5.24
C SER A 64 18.62 -6.52 4.31
N THR A 65 17.62 -5.64 4.15
CA THR A 65 16.49 -5.89 3.24
C THR A 65 16.95 -5.88 1.78
N PRO A 66 16.66 -6.95 1.00
CA PRO A 66 17.00 -6.98 -0.42
C PRO A 66 16.33 -5.85 -1.20
N ALA A 67 17.02 -5.35 -2.23
CA ALA A 67 16.42 -4.41 -3.17
C ALA A 67 15.39 -5.14 -4.02
N GLN A 68 14.26 -4.49 -4.29
CA GLN A 68 13.26 -4.98 -5.24
C GLN A 68 13.24 -4.06 -6.47
N GLN A 69 13.32 -4.67 -7.65
CA GLN A 69 13.09 -3.99 -8.91
C GLN A 69 11.62 -4.07 -9.30
N GLU A 70 11.12 -3.01 -9.95
CA GLU A 70 9.81 -3.02 -10.61
C GLU A 70 9.84 -4.08 -11.72
N ASN A 71 8.81 -4.93 -11.80
CA ASN A 71 8.80 -6.08 -12.71
C ASN A 71 7.49 -6.17 -13.51
N SER A 72 7.16 -5.08 -14.20
CA SER A 72 5.88 -4.85 -14.90
C SER A 72 5.60 -5.72 -16.13
N ASN A 73 6.49 -6.66 -16.48
CA ASN A 73 6.41 -7.45 -17.72
C ASN A 73 5.98 -8.91 -17.53
N THR A 74 5.56 -9.30 -16.33
CA THR A 74 5.14 -10.69 -16.02
C THR A 74 3.61 -10.80 -16.08
N PRO A 75 3.02 -11.92 -16.57
CA PRO A 75 1.59 -12.16 -16.44
C PRO A 75 1.14 -11.97 -14.99
N VAL A 76 0.10 -11.16 -14.78
CA VAL A 76 -0.34 -10.79 -13.43
C VAL A 76 -1.19 -11.91 -12.82
N ASP A 77 -0.65 -12.50 -11.77
CA ASP A 77 -1.42 -13.26 -10.77
C ASP A 77 -1.83 -12.30 -9.65
N LEU A 78 -3.11 -11.93 -9.61
CA LEU A 78 -3.66 -11.02 -8.60
C LEU A 78 -3.55 -11.58 -7.18
N ALA A 79 -3.66 -12.90 -7.00
CA ALA A 79 -3.55 -13.50 -5.68
C ALA A 79 -2.10 -13.42 -5.18
N HIS A 80 -1.14 -13.64 -6.07
CA HIS A 80 0.28 -13.44 -5.77
C HIS A 80 0.57 -11.97 -5.42
N LEU A 81 0.09 -11.02 -6.23
CA LEU A 81 0.27 -9.58 -5.98
C LEU A 81 -0.27 -9.16 -4.61
N ILE A 82 -1.47 -9.63 -4.25
CA ILE A 82 -2.07 -9.39 -2.92
C ILE A 82 -1.21 -10.03 -1.83
N GLY A 83 -0.71 -11.25 -2.04
CA GLY A 83 0.17 -11.94 -1.11
C GLY A 83 1.45 -11.17 -0.84
N ASP A 84 2.15 -10.75 -1.90
CA ASP A 84 3.38 -9.97 -1.80
C ASP A 84 3.16 -8.63 -1.11
N TRP A 85 2.09 -7.92 -1.48
CA TRP A 85 1.71 -6.68 -0.82
C TRP A 85 1.48 -6.89 0.68
N THR A 86 0.75 -7.94 1.05
CA THR A 86 0.42 -8.26 2.45
C THR A 86 1.67 -8.57 3.26
N ILE A 87 2.61 -9.35 2.70
CA ILE A 87 3.90 -9.65 3.33
C ILE A 87 4.73 -8.38 3.50
N LEU A 88 4.80 -7.54 2.46
CA LEU A 88 5.53 -6.28 2.50
C LEU A 88 4.94 -5.31 3.51
N ALA A 89 3.61 -5.19 3.58
CA ALA A 89 2.89 -4.38 4.56
C ALA A 89 3.22 -4.83 6.00
N ALA A 90 3.19 -6.14 6.27
CA ALA A 90 3.56 -6.67 7.57
C ALA A 90 5.02 -6.38 7.94
N ASN A 91 5.95 -6.55 6.99
CA ASN A 91 7.36 -6.23 7.19
C ASN A 91 7.59 -4.74 7.47
N MET A 92 6.90 -3.87 6.74
CA MET A 92 6.95 -2.42 6.94
C MET A 92 6.41 -2.05 8.32
N GLN A 93 5.25 -2.59 8.70
CA GLN A 93 4.65 -2.32 10.00
C GLN A 93 5.58 -2.73 11.15
N GLN A 94 6.16 -3.94 11.07
CA GLN A 94 7.13 -4.40 12.05
C GLN A 94 8.38 -3.50 12.09
N ALA A 95 8.85 -3.00 10.94
CA ALA A 95 10.00 -2.09 10.88
C ALA A 95 9.71 -0.75 11.54
N LEU A 96 8.50 -0.21 11.33
CA LEU A 96 8.06 1.04 11.96
C LEU A 96 7.88 0.88 13.48
N GLU A 97 7.28 -0.22 13.94
CA GLU A 97 7.06 -0.51 15.38
C GLU A 97 8.36 -0.71 16.16
N THR A 98 9.38 -1.26 15.51
CA THR A 98 10.70 -1.52 16.11
C THR A 98 11.67 -0.34 15.93
N CYS A 99 11.25 0.72 15.23
CA CYS A 99 12.10 1.87 14.96
C CYS A 99 12.29 2.73 16.23
N THR A 100 13.54 3.13 16.49
CA THR A 100 13.85 3.97 17.65
C THR A 100 13.92 5.45 17.28
N PRO A 101 13.69 6.38 18.24
CA PRO A 101 13.86 7.81 18.00
C PRO A 101 15.23 8.18 17.40
N ALA A 102 16.31 7.54 17.84
CA ALA A 102 17.65 7.80 17.34
C ALA A 102 17.81 7.45 15.86
N VAL A 103 17.18 6.37 15.39
CA VAL A 103 17.15 6.02 13.96
C VAL A 103 16.37 7.08 13.19
N LEU A 104 15.18 7.47 13.66
CA LEU A 104 14.33 8.45 13.00
C LEU A 104 14.99 9.83 12.83
N GLU A 105 15.80 10.26 13.80
CA GLU A 105 16.53 11.52 13.79
C GLU A 105 17.83 11.48 12.97
N SER A 106 18.29 10.29 12.59
CA SER A 106 19.54 10.14 11.85
C SER A 106 19.47 10.84 10.48
N PRO A 107 20.53 11.57 10.07
CA PRO A 107 20.57 12.23 8.77
C PRO A 107 20.44 11.22 7.64
N GLN A 108 19.58 11.52 6.66
CA GLN A 108 19.46 10.71 5.46
C GLN A 108 20.04 11.49 4.27
N LYS A 109 21.11 10.94 3.66
CA LYS A 109 21.77 11.56 2.50
C LYS A 109 21.17 11.05 1.20
N GLY A 110 21.26 11.86 0.14
CA GLY A 110 20.85 11.46 -1.21
C GLY A 110 19.35 11.26 -1.38
N VAL A 111 18.55 11.91 -0.52
CA VAL A 111 17.10 11.87 -0.63
C VAL A 111 16.62 12.80 -1.76
N PRO A 112 15.57 12.44 -2.52
CA PRO A 112 15.23 13.18 -3.72
C PRO A 112 14.70 14.60 -3.46
N HIS A 113 14.17 14.91 -2.27
CA HIS A 113 13.52 16.19 -1.97
C HIS A 113 14.17 16.95 -0.81
N GLY A 114 15.37 16.54 -0.39
CA GLY A 114 16.12 17.22 0.67
C GLY A 114 15.58 16.99 2.08
N GLU A 115 14.87 15.89 2.32
CA GLU A 115 14.41 15.47 3.64
C GLU A 115 15.58 15.38 4.64
N PRO A 116 15.51 16.05 5.81
CA PRO A 116 16.68 16.25 6.67
C PRO A 116 17.11 14.98 7.44
N ASN A 117 16.20 14.04 7.65
CA ASN A 117 16.41 12.83 8.42
C ASN A 117 15.50 11.69 7.96
N ILE A 118 15.71 10.50 8.52
CA ILE A 118 14.94 9.28 8.19
C ILE A 118 13.45 9.48 8.41
N PHE A 119 13.02 10.15 9.49
CA PHE A 119 11.60 10.44 9.70
C PHE A 119 11.01 11.30 8.58
N GLY A 120 11.70 12.36 8.15
CA GLY A 120 11.27 13.20 7.04
C GLY A 120 11.09 12.40 5.76
N TYR A 121 12.05 11.51 5.47
CA TYR A 121 12.00 10.59 4.34
C TYR A 121 10.78 9.65 4.42
N ILE A 122 10.55 9.00 5.56
CA ILE A 122 9.39 8.13 5.80
C ILE A 122 8.08 8.90 5.64
N ASN A 123 7.97 10.08 6.27
CA ASN A 123 6.77 10.90 6.23
C ASN A 123 6.44 11.36 4.80
N PHE A 124 7.46 11.67 3.98
CA PHE A 124 7.25 11.99 2.59
C PHE A 124 6.76 10.78 1.78
N PHE A 125 7.52 9.68 1.80
CA PHE A 125 7.22 8.53 0.94
C PHE A 125 5.96 7.79 1.37
N LEU A 126 5.81 7.52 2.66
CA LEU A 126 4.69 6.74 3.16
C LEU A 126 3.44 7.61 3.43
N GLY A 127 3.63 8.89 3.75
CA GLY A 127 2.52 9.79 4.06
C GLY A 127 1.93 10.52 2.85
N TRP A 128 2.78 10.97 1.91
CA TRP A 128 2.32 11.78 0.78
C TRP A 128 2.35 11.01 -0.54
N HIS A 129 3.49 10.39 -0.87
CA HIS A 129 3.66 9.68 -2.12
C HIS A 129 2.71 8.48 -2.21
N GLU A 130 2.61 7.66 -1.16
CA GLU A 130 1.72 6.50 -1.18
C GLU A 130 0.24 6.89 -1.28
N VAL A 131 -0.19 7.93 -0.56
CA VAL A 131 -1.56 8.47 -0.66
C VAL A 131 -1.87 8.97 -2.06
N TYR A 132 -0.92 9.63 -2.71
CA TYR A 132 -1.07 10.09 -4.09
C TYR A 132 -1.28 8.92 -5.06
N HIS A 133 -0.46 7.88 -4.97
CA HIS A 133 -0.57 6.70 -5.83
C HIS A 133 -1.84 5.89 -5.55
N PHE A 134 -2.23 5.76 -4.29
CA PHE A 134 -3.51 5.13 -3.93
C PHE A 134 -4.71 5.93 -4.45
N GLY A 135 -4.67 7.26 -4.35
CA GLY A 135 -5.68 8.13 -4.97
C GLY A 135 -5.77 7.95 -6.49
N ALA A 136 -4.62 7.80 -7.17
CA ALA A 136 -4.58 7.52 -8.60
C ALA A 136 -5.20 6.16 -8.97
N ILE A 137 -5.06 5.14 -8.12
CA ILE A 137 -5.79 3.86 -8.28
C ILE A 137 -7.30 4.11 -8.21
N GLY A 138 -7.77 4.87 -7.23
CA GLY A 138 -9.20 5.23 -7.11
C GLY A 138 -9.76 5.92 -8.35
N VAL A 139 -9.03 6.89 -8.91
CA VAL A 139 -9.40 7.56 -10.17
C VAL A 139 -9.41 6.57 -11.33
N THR A 140 -8.41 5.69 -11.42
CA THR A 140 -8.31 4.69 -12.50
C THR A 140 -9.47 3.70 -12.46
N ARG A 141 -9.85 3.23 -11.26
CA ARG A 141 -11.05 2.39 -11.08
C ARG A 141 -12.30 3.07 -11.62
N LYS A 142 -12.50 4.36 -11.30
CA LYS A 142 -13.63 5.15 -11.80
C LYS A 142 -13.61 5.28 -13.33
N LEU A 143 -12.44 5.49 -13.93
CA LEU A 143 -12.28 5.55 -15.38
C LEU A 143 -12.65 4.22 -16.07
N PHE A 144 -12.47 3.09 -15.38
CA PHE A 144 -12.87 1.76 -15.86
C PHE A 144 -14.33 1.39 -15.52
N GLY A 145 -15.11 2.31 -14.95
CA GLY A 145 -16.50 2.07 -14.60
C GLY A 145 -16.69 1.15 -13.39
N LEU A 146 -15.65 0.98 -12.57
CA LEU A 146 -15.70 0.18 -11.34
C LEU A 146 -16.21 0.99 -10.16
N ALA A 147 -16.66 0.30 -9.12
CA ALA A 147 -17.03 0.92 -7.86
C ALA A 147 -15.84 1.66 -7.22
N GLU A 148 -16.11 2.81 -6.63
CA GLU A 148 -15.09 3.52 -5.85
C GLU A 148 -14.77 2.70 -4.59
N VAL A 149 -13.56 2.85 -4.04
CA VAL A 149 -13.15 2.07 -2.85
C VAL A 149 -14.12 2.31 -1.68
N ALA A 150 -14.63 3.53 -1.52
CA ALA A 150 -15.62 3.86 -0.51
C ALA A 150 -16.95 3.09 -0.69
N ASP A 151 -17.35 2.81 -1.94
CA ASP A 151 -18.53 1.97 -2.21
C ASP A 151 -18.27 0.51 -1.82
N LEU A 152 -17.07 -0.01 -2.09
CA LEU A 152 -16.68 -1.36 -1.68
C LEU A 152 -16.74 -1.52 -0.16
N VAL A 153 -16.21 -0.54 0.59
CA VAL A 153 -16.26 -0.53 2.07
C VAL A 153 -17.70 -0.53 2.56
N ARG A 154 -18.57 0.32 1.99
CA ARG A 154 -20.00 0.36 2.34
C ARG A 154 -20.69 -0.98 2.07
N ALA A 155 -20.40 -1.61 0.95
CA ALA A 155 -20.94 -2.90 0.58
C ALA A 155 -20.51 -4.00 1.57
N GLN A 156 -19.21 -4.04 1.92
CA GLN A 156 -18.67 -5.00 2.89
C GLN A 156 -19.32 -4.84 4.27
N HIS A 157 -19.43 -3.62 4.77
CA HIS A 157 -20.07 -3.34 6.06
C HIS A 157 -21.55 -3.77 6.06
N LYS A 158 -22.28 -3.51 4.97
CA LYS A 158 -23.67 -3.95 4.83
C LYS A 158 -23.78 -5.47 4.89
N LEU A 159 -22.91 -6.21 4.20
CA LEU A 159 -22.88 -7.68 4.24
C LEU A 159 -22.61 -8.20 5.66
N GLN A 160 -21.64 -7.63 6.37
CA GLN A 160 -21.32 -8.01 7.75
C GLN A 160 -22.50 -7.76 8.70
N SER A 161 -23.21 -6.64 8.55
CA SER A 161 -24.38 -6.30 9.39
C SER A 161 -25.60 -7.23 9.18
N GLN A 162 -25.62 -7.97 8.07
CA GLN A 162 -26.71 -8.89 7.72
C GLN A 162 -26.40 -10.34 8.10
N MET A 163 -25.17 -10.66 8.53
CA MET A 163 -24.84 -12.02 8.97
C MET A 163 -25.47 -12.30 10.35
N PRO A 164 -26.23 -13.40 10.50
CA PRO A 164 -26.79 -13.79 11.80
C PRO A 164 -25.67 -13.98 12.83
N THR A 165 -25.84 -13.44 14.04
CA THR A 165 -24.87 -13.49 15.14
C THR A 165 -24.38 -14.91 15.46
N ALA A 166 -25.16 -15.93 15.11
CA ALA A 166 -24.83 -17.35 15.31
C ALA A 166 -23.68 -17.89 14.43
N LEU A 167 -23.30 -17.22 13.33
CA LEU A 167 -22.21 -17.66 12.43
C LEU A 167 -20.83 -17.06 12.76
N ILE A 168 -20.76 -16.06 13.65
CA ILE A 168 -19.50 -15.40 14.03
C ILE A 168 -18.69 -16.27 15.02
N ALA A 169 -19.37 -17.14 15.79
CA ALA A 169 -18.74 -17.97 16.81
C ALA A 169 -18.07 -19.27 16.28
N SER A 170 -18.32 -19.67 15.02
CA SER A 170 -17.80 -20.95 14.50
C SER A 170 -16.45 -20.84 13.76
N ASN A 171 -15.94 -19.62 13.51
CA ASN A 171 -14.64 -19.40 12.85
C ASN A 171 -13.53 -18.92 13.83
N ALA A 172 -13.80 -18.98 15.14
CA ALA A 172 -12.85 -18.60 16.19
C ALA A 172 -12.25 -19.79 16.95
N ASN A 173 -12.41 -21.02 16.43
CA ASN A 173 -11.78 -22.25 16.96
C ASN A 173 -10.79 -22.83 15.96
#